data_AF-A0A960LP57-F1
#
_entry.id   AF-A0A960LP57-F1
#
_cell.length_a   1.000
_cell.length_b   1.000
_cell.length_c   1.000
_cell.angle_alpha   90.00
_cell.angle_beta   90.00
_cell.angle_gamma   90.00
#
_symmetry.space_group_name_H-M   'P 1'
#
loop_
_entity.id
_entity.type
_entity.pdbx_description
1 polymer ?
#
loop_
_entity_poly.entity_id
_entity_poly.type
_entity_poly.pdbx_seq_one_letter_code
_entity_poly.pdbx_strand_id
1 'polypeptide(L)'
;MSTTEIHQKARWCWRQDLAAFRGLTDRERTGFLLVLEWFENFRLRHELPAGREAARAFWRGEVLGKGRQREPWQLEQWEDAIKWYLAWLDACAEDGADPRSLPERVRAAVNSAGARRGLARRTKQCYGGWAARYATFAGNEREVLRVETATRFLTSVVADEDCAYATQKQALNALAFLFKQVCGVEDPVFNVKLRKTGARVPVVLAPEETKRVFEKLESPEPSPEDRRKGQEQENRYGLAARLQYGAGLRLSELVRLRIKDVDLQRGTVTVRLGKGGKDRQTVLPQSLREELAAQIDRARVVWENDREAGLAGVYLPGALARKFRRAAESFEWFWLFPARQTSVDPESGVLRRHHFHGKVYNEAIKRAAVAAGIEKRVTSHALRHSFATHLLEAGTDLRTIQEILGHEDINTTEIYLHVATGANGLGVMSPLDLVAGG
;
A
#
# COMPACT_ATOMS: atom_id res chain seq x y z
N MET A 1 44.04 -31.83 11.24
CA MET A 1 42.65 -31.89 10.74
C MET A 1 42.20 -30.45 10.52
N SER A 2 41.99 -30.08 9.26
CA SER A 2 41.77 -28.70 8.81
C SER A 2 40.40 -28.17 9.24
N THR A 3 40.34 -26.90 9.62
CA THR A 3 39.19 -26.10 10.08
C THR A 3 38.09 -25.89 9.01
N THR A 4 37.96 -26.78 8.03
CA THR A 4 37.14 -26.61 6.82
C THR A 4 35.94 -27.58 6.74
N GLU A 5 35.72 -28.42 7.75
CA GLU A 5 34.61 -29.40 7.78
C GLU A 5 33.47 -29.03 8.73
N ILE A 6 33.38 -27.76 9.16
CA ILE A 6 32.27 -27.30 9.99
C ILE A 6 31.41 -26.32 9.18
N HIS A 7 30.25 -26.82 8.75
CA HIS A 7 29.12 -26.15 8.06
C HIS A 7 29.10 -26.11 6.52
N GLN A 8 28.98 -27.28 5.88
CA GLN A 8 28.01 -27.42 4.79
C GLN A 8 26.80 -28.19 5.32
N LYS A 9 25.88 -27.50 5.99
CA LYS A 9 24.51 -28.04 6.10
C LYS A 9 24.02 -28.17 4.66
N ALA A 10 23.74 -29.40 4.22
CA ALA A 10 23.07 -29.66 2.94
C ALA A 10 21.88 -28.71 2.85
N ARG A 11 21.86 -27.85 1.84
CA ARG A 11 20.81 -26.85 1.69
C ARG A 11 19.65 -27.51 0.96
N TRP A 12 18.63 -27.85 1.75
CA TRP A 12 17.40 -28.45 1.29
C TRP A 12 16.72 -27.56 0.25
N CYS A 13 16.40 -28.15 -0.89
CA CYS A 13 15.75 -27.45 -2.01
C CYS A 13 14.76 -28.41 -2.63
N TRP A 14 13.47 -28.20 -2.36
CA TRP A 14 12.43 -29.11 -2.81
C TRP A 14 12.47 -29.39 -4.32
N ARG A 15 12.93 -28.44 -5.16
CA ARG A 15 13.09 -28.66 -6.60
C ARG A 15 14.17 -29.70 -6.90
N GLN A 16 15.33 -29.58 -6.24
CA GLN A 16 16.44 -30.53 -6.39
C GLN A 16 16.08 -31.88 -5.77
N ASP A 17 15.43 -31.86 -4.61
CA ASP A 17 15.03 -33.07 -3.90
C ASP A 17 13.92 -33.82 -4.65
N LEU A 18 12.95 -33.12 -5.24
CA LEU A 18 11.93 -33.69 -6.14
C LEU A 18 12.58 -34.27 -7.40
N ALA A 19 13.57 -33.58 -7.96
CA ALA A 19 14.31 -34.06 -9.13
C ALA A 19 15.09 -35.35 -8.83
N ALA A 20 15.66 -35.47 -7.63
CA ALA A 20 16.39 -36.64 -7.18
C ALA A 20 15.49 -37.76 -6.62
N PHE A 21 14.21 -37.50 -6.36
CA PHE A 21 13.29 -38.45 -5.75
C PHE A 21 13.01 -39.63 -6.68
N ARG A 22 13.40 -40.83 -6.25
CA ARG A 22 13.29 -42.08 -7.02
C ARG A 22 11.90 -42.74 -6.95
N GLY A 23 11.04 -42.30 -6.02
CA GLY A 23 9.70 -42.88 -5.82
C GLY A 23 8.63 -42.38 -6.79
N LEU A 24 8.98 -41.60 -7.82
CA LEU A 24 8.06 -41.05 -8.81
C LEU A 24 8.58 -41.34 -10.22
N THR A 25 7.66 -41.57 -11.16
CA THR A 25 7.95 -41.59 -12.59
C THR A 25 8.27 -40.18 -13.10
N ASP A 26 8.92 -40.05 -14.26
CA ASP A 26 9.25 -38.75 -14.84
C ASP A 26 8.00 -37.89 -15.14
N ARG A 27 6.89 -38.55 -15.51
CA ARG A 27 5.61 -37.89 -15.76
C ARG A 27 5.00 -37.32 -14.48
N GLU A 28 5.01 -38.09 -13.40
CA GLU A 28 4.52 -37.63 -12.09
C GLU A 28 5.38 -36.50 -11.53
N ARG A 29 6.71 -36.63 -11.64
CA ARG A 29 7.65 -35.59 -11.22
C ARG A 29 7.40 -34.28 -11.95
N THR A 30 7.15 -34.32 -13.25
CA THR A 30 6.80 -33.14 -14.05
C THR A 30 5.48 -32.51 -13.58
N GLY A 31 4.47 -33.35 -13.31
CA GLY A 31 3.19 -32.89 -12.75
C GLY A 31 3.35 -32.24 -11.37
N PHE A 32 4.11 -32.86 -10.49
CA PHE A 32 4.40 -32.36 -9.14
C PHE A 32 5.13 -31.02 -9.21
N LEU A 33 6.13 -30.89 -10.08
CA LEU A 33 6.87 -29.65 -10.27
C LEU A 33 5.92 -28.49 -10.60
N LEU A 34 5.01 -28.67 -11.56
CA LEU A 34 4.04 -27.63 -11.95
C LEU A 34 3.16 -27.18 -10.79
N VAL A 35 2.62 -28.14 -10.02
CA VAL A 35 1.73 -27.86 -8.89
C VAL A 35 2.47 -27.19 -7.75
N LEU A 36 3.68 -27.68 -7.43
CA LEU A 36 4.48 -27.12 -6.35
C LEU A 36 5.03 -25.75 -6.71
N GLU A 37 5.34 -25.47 -7.97
CA GLU A 37 5.65 -24.10 -8.41
C GLU A 37 4.43 -23.18 -8.31
N TRP A 38 3.24 -23.68 -8.68
CA TRP A 38 2.01 -22.91 -8.52
C TRP A 38 1.72 -22.61 -7.04
N PHE A 39 1.85 -23.60 -6.17
CA PHE A 39 1.70 -23.48 -4.73
C PHE A 39 2.73 -22.53 -4.11
N GLU A 40 4.01 -22.68 -4.48
CA GLU A 40 5.12 -21.83 -4.03
C GLU A 40 4.87 -20.37 -4.43
N ASN A 41 4.47 -20.13 -5.68
CA ASN A 41 4.15 -18.79 -6.16
C ASN A 41 2.93 -18.20 -5.43
N PHE A 42 1.91 -19.00 -5.14
CA PHE A 42 0.76 -18.59 -4.35
C PHE A 42 1.17 -18.19 -2.94
N ARG A 43 1.87 -19.07 -2.20
CA ARG A 43 2.25 -18.77 -0.80
C ARG A 43 3.16 -17.55 -0.70
N LEU A 44 4.13 -17.40 -1.62
CA LEU A 44 5.05 -16.27 -1.63
C LEU A 44 4.37 -14.94 -1.99
N ARG A 45 3.33 -14.98 -2.83
CA ARG A 45 2.49 -13.82 -3.14
C ARG A 45 1.65 -13.39 -1.94
N HIS A 46 1.17 -14.35 -1.16
CA HIS A 46 0.34 -14.11 0.02
C HIS A 46 1.13 -13.99 1.33
N GLU A 47 2.46 -14.05 1.27
CA GLU A 47 3.36 -14.02 2.43
C GLU A 47 3.02 -15.10 3.47
N LEU A 48 2.58 -16.28 3.01
CA LEU A 48 2.22 -17.41 3.87
C LEU A 48 3.46 -18.28 4.15
N PRO A 49 3.71 -18.66 5.43
CA PRO A 49 4.73 -19.64 5.77
C PRO A 49 4.49 -20.98 5.06
N ALA A 50 5.55 -21.68 4.69
CA ALA A 50 5.43 -23.04 4.16
C ALA A 50 4.81 -23.97 5.21
N GLY A 51 3.76 -24.70 4.84
CA GLY A 51 3.09 -25.63 5.74
C GLY A 51 1.60 -25.86 5.43
N ARG A 52 0.92 -26.59 6.33
CA ARG A 52 -0.46 -27.06 6.14
C ARG A 52 -1.49 -25.93 6.02
N GLU A 53 -1.28 -24.79 6.68
CA GLU A 53 -2.19 -23.66 6.56
C GLU A 53 -2.12 -22.99 5.19
N ALA A 54 -0.92 -22.82 4.64
CA ALA A 54 -0.73 -22.33 3.28
C ALA A 54 -1.36 -23.28 2.26
N ALA A 55 -1.16 -24.59 2.42
CA ALA A 55 -1.79 -25.61 1.58
C ALA A 55 -3.33 -25.52 1.62
N ARG A 56 -3.93 -25.38 2.81
CA ARG A 56 -5.38 -25.19 2.97
C ARG A 56 -5.89 -23.89 2.34
N ALA A 57 -5.12 -22.81 2.43
CA ALA A 57 -5.48 -21.54 1.78
C ALA A 57 -5.41 -21.65 0.26
N PHE A 58 -4.37 -22.30 -0.27
CA PHE A 58 -4.19 -22.58 -1.69
C PHE A 58 -5.33 -23.46 -2.24
N TRP A 59 -5.70 -24.52 -1.52
CA TRP A 59 -6.75 -25.42 -1.96
C TRP A 59 -8.11 -24.71 -2.09
N ARG A 60 -8.47 -23.90 -1.08
CA ARG A 60 -9.74 -23.15 -1.09
C ARG A 60 -9.75 -22.01 -2.11
N GLY A 61 -8.62 -21.32 -2.27
CA GLY A 61 -8.54 -20.12 -3.09
C GLY A 61 -8.30 -20.41 -4.58
N GLU A 62 -7.40 -21.35 -4.88
CA GLU A 62 -6.87 -21.57 -6.23
C GLU A 62 -7.36 -22.89 -6.83
N VAL A 63 -7.34 -23.98 -6.06
CA VAL A 63 -7.73 -25.31 -6.59
C VAL A 63 -9.25 -25.40 -6.76
N LEU A 64 -10.00 -25.11 -5.69
CA LEU A 64 -11.48 -25.20 -5.61
C LEU A 64 -12.18 -23.84 -5.77
N GLY A 65 -11.50 -22.83 -6.31
CA GLY A 65 -12.07 -21.49 -6.50
C GLY A 65 -13.34 -21.50 -7.37
N LYS A 66 -14.27 -20.58 -7.08
CA LYS A 66 -15.57 -20.49 -7.78
C LYS A 66 -15.41 -20.51 -9.30
N GLY A 67 -16.16 -21.39 -9.96
CA GLY A 67 -16.22 -21.49 -11.43
C GLY A 67 -15.11 -22.29 -12.10
N ARG A 68 -14.27 -23.01 -11.33
CA ARG A 68 -13.22 -23.89 -11.88
C ARG A 68 -13.67 -25.35 -11.80
N GLN A 69 -13.83 -26.01 -12.96
CA GLN A 69 -13.99 -27.47 -13.03
C GLN A 69 -12.61 -28.14 -13.12
N ARG A 70 -12.42 -29.23 -12.38
CA ARG A 70 -11.17 -30.00 -12.31
C ARG A 70 -11.50 -31.47 -12.49
N GLU A 71 -10.68 -32.17 -13.25
CA GLU A 71 -10.84 -33.61 -13.41
C GLU A 71 -10.37 -34.34 -12.14
N PRO A 72 -10.98 -35.48 -11.76
CA PRO A 72 -10.62 -36.21 -10.54
C PRO A 72 -9.13 -36.55 -10.46
N TRP A 73 -8.54 -37.02 -11.56
CA TRP A 73 -7.12 -37.36 -11.63
C TRP A 73 -6.20 -36.15 -11.39
N GLN A 74 -6.64 -34.93 -11.73
CA GLN A 74 -5.87 -33.71 -11.45
C GLN A 74 -5.85 -33.44 -9.95
N LEU A 75 -7.01 -33.56 -9.29
CA LEU A 75 -7.12 -33.32 -7.86
C LEU A 75 -6.27 -34.31 -7.07
N GLU A 76 -6.30 -35.59 -7.44
CA GLU A 76 -5.47 -36.64 -6.84
C GLU A 76 -3.98 -36.33 -6.99
N GLN A 77 -3.51 -36.08 -8.22
CA GLN A 77 -2.10 -35.75 -8.48
C GLN A 77 -1.65 -34.51 -7.71
N TRP A 78 -2.49 -33.48 -7.64
CA TRP A 78 -2.15 -32.24 -6.95
C TRP A 78 -2.12 -32.44 -5.43
N GLU A 79 -2.99 -33.29 -4.91
CA GLU A 79 -3.05 -33.61 -3.48
C GLU A 79 -1.79 -34.37 -3.07
N ASP A 80 -1.38 -35.34 -3.88
CA ASP A 80 -0.17 -36.12 -3.64
C ASP A 80 1.10 -35.26 -3.74
N ALA A 81 1.14 -34.31 -4.68
CA ALA A 81 2.23 -33.33 -4.76
C ALA A 81 2.34 -32.50 -3.47
N ILE A 82 1.22 -31.99 -2.95
CA ILE A 82 1.19 -31.23 -1.70
C ILE A 82 1.56 -32.10 -0.50
N LYS A 83 1.06 -33.34 -0.42
CA LYS A 83 1.45 -34.30 0.64
C LYS A 83 2.95 -34.56 0.63
N TRP A 84 3.52 -34.79 -0.56
CA TRP A 84 4.97 -34.96 -0.73
C TRP A 84 5.73 -33.74 -0.23
N TYR A 85 5.30 -32.53 -0.58
CA TYR A 85 5.95 -31.30 -0.13
C TYR A 85 5.84 -31.09 1.39
N LEU A 86 4.70 -31.41 1.99
CA LEU A 86 4.53 -31.33 3.45
C LEU A 86 5.42 -32.36 4.17
N ALA A 87 5.53 -33.58 3.67
CA ALA A 87 6.46 -34.58 4.21
C ALA A 87 7.93 -34.14 4.05
N TRP A 88 8.27 -33.50 2.93
CA TRP A 88 9.59 -32.89 2.72
C TRP A 88 9.88 -31.77 3.74
N LEU A 89 8.89 -30.94 4.09
CA LEU A 89 9.05 -29.94 5.15
C LEU A 89 9.27 -30.57 6.52
N ASP A 90 8.54 -31.65 6.83
CA ASP A 90 8.71 -32.38 8.10
C ASP A 90 10.14 -32.96 8.20
N ALA A 91 10.66 -33.55 7.11
CA ALA A 91 12.05 -34.02 7.03
C ALA A 91 13.08 -32.88 7.17
N CYS A 92 12.83 -31.72 6.55
CA CYS A 92 13.68 -30.53 6.75
C CYS A 92 13.75 -30.13 8.23
N ALA A 93 12.61 -30.20 8.93
CA ALA A 93 12.51 -29.79 10.33
C ALA A 93 13.26 -30.75 11.26
N GLU A 94 13.16 -32.06 11.01
CA GLU A 94 13.91 -33.10 11.75
C GLU A 94 15.43 -32.88 11.64
N ASP A 95 15.93 -32.52 10.46
CA ASP A 95 17.35 -32.23 10.22
C ASP A 95 17.78 -30.81 10.61
N GLY A 96 16.85 -29.99 11.13
CA GLY A 96 17.12 -28.59 11.48
C GLY A 96 17.59 -27.75 10.29
N ALA A 97 17.09 -28.06 9.10
CA ALA A 97 17.35 -27.35 7.86
C ALA A 97 16.40 -26.15 7.67
N ASP A 98 16.80 -25.20 6.83
CA ASP A 98 15.95 -24.06 6.46
C ASP A 98 15.25 -24.36 5.12
N PRO A 99 13.94 -24.66 5.10
CA PRO A 99 13.22 -25.04 3.89
C PRO A 99 12.90 -23.85 2.96
N ARG A 100 13.21 -22.61 3.38
CA ARG A 100 12.85 -21.41 2.64
C ARG A 100 13.62 -21.30 1.34
N SER A 101 12.90 -20.99 0.26
CA SER A 101 13.50 -20.72 -1.03
C SER A 101 14.39 -19.47 -1.00
N LEU A 102 15.32 -19.35 -1.95
CA LEU A 102 16.21 -18.19 -2.04
C LEU A 102 15.45 -16.84 -2.05
N PRO A 103 14.37 -16.66 -2.84
CA PRO A 103 13.57 -15.43 -2.80
C PRO A 103 12.97 -15.12 -1.42
N GLU A 104 12.54 -16.15 -0.69
CA GLU A 104 11.96 -16.00 0.64
C GLU A 104 13.01 -15.60 1.68
N ARG A 105 14.19 -16.24 1.65
CA ARG A 105 15.31 -15.90 2.55
C ARG A 105 15.78 -14.46 2.32
N VAL A 106 15.94 -14.06 1.06
CA VAL A 106 16.36 -12.69 0.69
C VAL A 106 15.30 -11.66 1.12
N ARG A 107 14.01 -11.94 0.87
CA ARG A 107 12.91 -11.09 1.34
C ARG A 107 12.91 -10.96 2.86
N ALA A 108 13.06 -12.06 3.58
CA ALA A 108 13.07 -12.08 5.04
C ALA A 108 14.24 -11.28 5.60
N ALA A 109 15.43 -11.40 5.00
CA ALA A 109 16.62 -10.63 5.37
C ALA A 109 16.40 -9.12 5.19
N VAL A 110 15.83 -8.71 4.06
CA VAL A 110 15.48 -7.30 3.78
C VAL A 110 14.42 -6.79 4.76
N ASN A 111 13.37 -7.57 5.03
CA ASN A 111 12.32 -7.20 5.99
C ASN A 111 12.88 -7.04 7.41
N SER A 112 13.78 -7.95 7.83
CA SER A 112 14.46 -7.89 9.14
C SER A 112 15.39 -6.69 9.24
N ALA A 113 16.23 -6.44 8.23
CA ALA A 113 17.08 -5.24 8.18
C ALA A 113 16.26 -3.95 8.18
N GLY A 114 15.13 -3.93 7.46
CA GLY A 114 14.20 -2.81 7.43
C GLY A 114 13.51 -2.57 8.77
N ALA A 115 13.10 -3.64 9.45
CA ALA A 115 12.48 -3.56 10.78
C ALA A 115 13.44 -2.98 11.82
N ARG A 116 14.71 -3.44 11.85
CA ARG A 116 15.76 -2.92 12.74
C ARG A 116 16.00 -1.41 12.55
N ARG A 117 15.74 -0.89 11.35
CA ARG A 117 15.88 0.53 11.00
C ARG A 117 14.59 1.33 11.10
N GLY A 118 13.49 0.74 11.56
CA GLY A 118 12.20 1.41 11.68
C GLY A 118 11.55 1.77 10.35
N LEU A 119 11.87 1.06 9.26
CA LEU A 119 11.20 1.29 7.96
C LEU A 119 9.70 0.99 8.06
N ALA A 120 8.90 1.85 7.44
CA ALA A 120 7.45 1.67 7.35
C ALA A 120 7.09 0.33 6.71
N ARG A 121 5.99 -0.28 7.14
CA ARG A 121 5.51 -1.59 6.64
C ARG A 121 5.40 -1.65 5.11
N ARG A 122 4.83 -0.62 4.49
CA ARG A 122 4.72 -0.50 3.03
C ARG A 122 6.08 -0.51 2.33
N THR A 123 7.09 0.14 2.93
CA THR A 123 8.46 0.16 2.41
C THR A 123 9.10 -1.22 2.52
N LYS A 124 8.96 -1.90 3.67
CA LYS A 124 9.43 -3.29 3.84
C LYS A 124 8.80 -4.21 2.80
N GLN A 125 7.48 -4.17 2.61
CA GLN A 125 6.78 -4.96 1.59
C GLN A 125 7.27 -4.67 0.17
N CYS A 126 7.45 -3.39 -0.18
CA CYS A 126 7.96 -2.99 -1.49
C CYS A 126 9.40 -3.52 -1.71
N TYR A 127 10.30 -3.27 -0.75
CA TYR A 127 11.70 -3.67 -0.87
C TYR A 127 11.87 -5.19 -0.85
N GLY A 128 11.17 -5.88 0.05
CA GLY A 128 11.17 -7.34 0.13
C GLY A 128 10.58 -7.99 -1.13
N GLY A 129 9.58 -7.37 -1.75
CA GLY A 129 9.02 -7.80 -3.04
C GLY A 129 10.05 -7.72 -4.17
N TRP A 130 10.73 -6.57 -4.31
CA TRP A 130 11.79 -6.38 -5.30
C TRP A 130 13.00 -7.29 -5.05
N ALA A 131 13.42 -7.45 -3.81
CA ALA A 131 14.54 -8.32 -3.46
C ALA A 131 14.23 -9.79 -3.73
N ALA A 132 12.99 -10.24 -3.51
CA ALA A 132 12.56 -11.59 -3.90
C ALA A 132 12.60 -11.78 -5.43
N ARG A 133 12.12 -10.79 -6.22
CA ARG A 133 12.17 -10.85 -7.68
C ARG A 133 13.61 -10.91 -8.19
N TYR A 134 14.50 -10.09 -7.62
CA TYR A 134 15.92 -10.13 -7.93
C TYR A 134 16.54 -11.49 -7.57
N ALA A 135 16.20 -12.05 -6.41
CA ALA A 135 16.67 -13.37 -6.00
C ALA A 135 16.22 -14.49 -6.95
N THR A 136 15.00 -14.42 -7.48
CA THR A 136 14.55 -15.32 -8.54
C THR A 136 15.38 -15.15 -9.82
N PHE A 137 15.65 -13.91 -10.23
CA PHE A 137 16.47 -13.61 -11.41
C PHE A 137 17.92 -14.10 -11.27
N ALA A 138 18.52 -13.92 -10.09
CA ALA A 138 19.88 -14.35 -9.80
C ALA A 138 20.01 -15.88 -9.76
N GLY A 139 18.95 -16.60 -9.39
CA GLY A 139 18.85 -18.07 -9.41
C GLY A 139 19.63 -18.80 -8.32
N ASN A 140 20.74 -18.25 -7.83
CA ASN A 140 21.53 -18.84 -6.75
C ASN A 140 22.14 -17.77 -5.81
N GLU A 141 22.64 -18.22 -4.66
CA GLU A 141 23.15 -17.32 -3.61
C GLU A 141 24.40 -16.54 -4.01
N ARG A 142 25.31 -17.15 -4.77
CA ARG A 142 26.52 -16.47 -5.22
C ARG A 142 26.16 -15.28 -6.08
N GLU A 143 25.22 -15.46 -6.99
CA GLU A 143 24.76 -14.42 -7.92
C GLU A 143 23.95 -13.31 -7.23
N VAL A 144 23.22 -13.60 -6.14
CA VAL A 144 22.50 -12.59 -5.34
C VAL A 144 23.45 -11.58 -4.68
N LEU A 145 24.69 -11.98 -4.40
CA LEU A 145 25.68 -11.12 -3.76
C LEU A 145 26.45 -10.24 -4.76
N ARG A 146 26.23 -10.42 -6.08
CA ARG A 146 26.99 -9.73 -7.12
C ARG A 146 26.30 -8.47 -7.63
N VAL A 147 27.02 -7.36 -7.59
CA VAL A 147 26.55 -6.06 -8.11
C VAL A 147 26.33 -6.12 -9.62
N GLU A 148 27.11 -6.91 -10.35
CA GLU A 148 26.92 -7.09 -11.81
C GLU A 148 25.55 -7.73 -12.11
N THR A 149 25.15 -8.73 -11.34
CA THR A 149 23.87 -9.43 -11.51
C THR A 149 22.70 -8.54 -11.14
N ALA A 150 22.85 -7.74 -10.08
CA ALA A 150 21.89 -6.70 -9.72
C ALA A 150 21.74 -5.64 -10.83
N THR A 151 22.85 -5.23 -11.46
CA THR A 151 22.83 -4.29 -12.59
C THR A 151 22.08 -4.88 -13.78
N ARG A 152 22.33 -6.15 -14.12
CA ARG A 152 21.59 -6.86 -15.19
C ARG A 152 20.09 -6.92 -14.91
N PHE A 153 19.70 -7.22 -13.68
CA PHE A 153 18.28 -7.23 -13.27
C PHE A 153 17.65 -5.84 -13.39
N LEU A 154 18.32 -4.78 -12.94
CA LEU A 154 17.79 -3.42 -13.07
C LEU A 154 17.67 -3.01 -14.54
N THR A 155 18.61 -3.42 -15.39
CA THR A 155 18.52 -3.20 -16.84
C THR A 155 17.34 -3.95 -17.45
N SER A 156 17.07 -5.20 -17.07
CA SER A 156 15.90 -5.93 -17.57
C SER A 156 14.58 -5.29 -17.10
N VAL A 157 14.52 -4.75 -15.88
CA VAL A 157 13.36 -3.99 -15.40
C VAL A 157 13.11 -2.73 -16.25
N VAL A 158 14.16 -2.09 -16.77
CA VAL A 158 14.04 -0.91 -17.65
C VAL A 158 13.65 -1.31 -19.07
N ALA A 159 14.25 -2.36 -19.62
CA ALA A 159 14.10 -2.78 -21.02
C ALA A 159 12.82 -3.58 -21.27
N ASP A 160 12.52 -4.54 -20.41
CA ASP A 160 11.53 -5.59 -20.71
C ASP A 160 10.14 -5.29 -20.12
N GLU A 161 10.06 -4.46 -19.08
CA GLU A 161 8.80 -4.23 -18.34
C GLU A 161 8.06 -2.93 -18.70
N ASP A 162 8.57 -2.13 -19.66
CA ASP A 162 8.11 -0.77 -20.04
C ASP A 162 7.61 0.05 -18.82
N CYS A 163 8.30 -0.10 -17.69
CA CYS A 163 7.74 0.32 -16.41
C CYS A 163 8.03 1.80 -16.17
N ALA A 164 7.12 2.49 -15.48
CA ALA A 164 7.26 3.91 -15.16
C ALA A 164 8.55 4.18 -14.36
N TYR A 165 9.13 5.38 -14.53
CA TYR A 165 10.36 5.78 -13.83
C TYR A 165 10.31 5.59 -12.31
N ALA A 166 9.14 5.83 -11.69
CA ALA A 166 8.94 5.62 -10.25
C ALA A 166 9.10 4.14 -9.84
N THR A 167 8.65 3.21 -10.68
CA THR A 167 8.77 1.76 -10.48
C THR A 167 10.24 1.34 -10.60
N GLN A 168 10.94 1.84 -11.62
CA GLN A 168 12.38 1.60 -11.78
C GLN A 168 13.18 2.10 -10.57
N LYS A 169 12.85 3.31 -10.08
CA LYS A 169 13.49 3.91 -8.90
C LYS A 169 13.20 3.12 -7.62
N GLN A 170 12.01 2.53 -7.49
CA GLN A 170 11.69 1.62 -6.37
C GLN A 170 12.55 0.36 -6.40
N ALA A 171 12.73 -0.26 -7.58
CA ALA A 171 13.60 -1.42 -7.75
C ALA A 171 15.05 -1.06 -7.38
N LEU A 172 15.59 0.03 -7.93
CA LEU A 172 16.93 0.53 -7.62
C LEU A 172 17.13 0.74 -6.12
N ASN A 173 16.20 1.46 -5.46
CA ASN A 173 16.31 1.74 -4.03
C ASN A 173 16.20 0.48 -3.17
N ALA A 174 15.38 -0.49 -3.58
CA ALA A 174 15.26 -1.77 -2.89
C ALA A 174 16.55 -2.59 -2.99
N LEU A 175 17.18 -2.64 -4.17
CA LEU A 175 18.45 -3.33 -4.36
C LEU A 175 19.60 -2.60 -3.67
N ALA A 176 19.67 -1.27 -3.74
CA ALA A 176 20.63 -0.50 -2.95
C ALA A 176 20.50 -0.78 -1.45
N PHE A 177 19.27 -0.89 -0.94
CA PHE A 177 19.03 -1.27 0.45
C PHE A 177 19.48 -2.71 0.74
N LEU A 178 19.17 -3.68 -0.12
CA LEU A 178 19.62 -5.06 0.01
C LEU A 178 21.15 -5.13 0.10
N PHE A 179 21.85 -4.56 -0.89
CA PHE A 179 23.31 -4.63 -0.96
C PHE A 179 23.97 -3.94 0.23
N LYS A 180 23.47 -2.77 0.61
CA LYS A 180 24.03 -2.00 1.73
C LYS A 180 23.75 -2.62 3.09
N GLN A 181 22.53 -3.09 3.32
CA GLN A 181 22.07 -3.47 4.66
C GLN A 181 22.04 -4.97 4.93
N VAL A 182 22.12 -5.78 3.89
CA VAL A 182 22.12 -7.25 4.00
C VAL A 182 23.44 -7.83 3.48
N CYS A 183 23.90 -7.39 2.31
CA CYS A 183 25.14 -7.93 1.71
C CYS A 183 26.43 -7.27 2.23
N GLY A 184 26.33 -6.15 2.96
CA GLY A 184 27.48 -5.46 3.55
C GLY A 184 28.31 -4.61 2.58
N VAL A 185 27.75 -4.22 1.43
CA VAL A 185 28.42 -3.37 0.44
C VAL A 185 28.16 -1.89 0.78
N GLU A 186 29.17 -1.14 1.22
CA GLU A 186 28.99 0.22 1.75
C GLU A 186 28.35 1.21 0.76
N ASP A 187 28.78 1.17 -0.50
CA ASP A 187 28.28 2.02 -1.58
C ASP A 187 28.05 1.22 -2.88
N PRO A 188 26.88 0.57 -3.03
CA PRO A 188 26.61 -0.24 -4.20
C PRO A 188 26.29 0.66 -5.41
N VAL A 189 27.21 0.68 -6.38
CA VAL A 189 27.04 1.42 -7.63
C VAL A 189 26.43 0.50 -8.70
N PHE A 190 25.18 0.78 -9.06
CA PHE A 190 24.51 0.12 -10.19
C PHE A 190 24.57 1.06 -11.40
N ASN A 191 25.37 0.72 -12.40
CA ASN A 191 25.58 1.53 -13.61
C ASN A 191 24.38 1.47 -14.58
N VAL A 192 23.15 1.61 -14.05
CA VAL A 192 21.90 1.55 -14.81
C VAL A 192 21.41 2.96 -15.14
N LYS A 193 21.10 3.19 -16.43
CA LYS A 193 20.43 4.43 -16.87
C LYS A 193 18.92 4.24 -16.80
N LEU A 194 18.29 4.88 -15.83
CA LEU A 194 16.83 4.85 -15.68
C LEU A 194 16.16 5.71 -16.78
N ARG A 195 15.09 5.17 -17.39
CA ARG A 195 14.30 5.88 -18.40
C ARG A 195 13.30 6.81 -17.71
N LYS A 196 13.54 8.12 -17.78
CA LYS A 196 12.61 9.12 -17.24
C LYS A 196 11.28 9.08 -18.00
N THR A 197 10.19 9.08 -17.26
CA THR A 197 8.85 9.31 -17.80
C THR A 197 8.58 10.81 -17.80
N GLY A 198 7.92 11.34 -18.84
CA GLY A 198 7.51 12.74 -18.89
C GLY A 198 6.64 13.13 -17.68
N ALA A 199 6.76 14.39 -17.25
CA ALA A 199 5.90 14.93 -16.20
C ALA A 199 4.44 14.89 -16.66
N ARG A 200 3.54 14.44 -15.79
CA ARG A 200 2.10 14.45 -16.06
C ARG A 200 1.47 15.65 -15.39
N VAL A 201 0.65 16.36 -16.14
CA VAL A 201 -0.18 17.44 -15.61
C VAL A 201 -1.18 16.84 -14.60
N PRO A 202 -1.25 17.36 -13.36
CA PRO A 202 -2.23 16.90 -12.38
C PRO A 202 -3.67 17.05 -12.88
N VAL A 203 -4.52 16.11 -12.50
CA VAL A 203 -5.97 16.24 -12.72
C VAL A 203 -6.52 17.19 -11.66
N VAL A 204 -7.09 18.30 -12.11
CA VAL A 204 -7.79 19.29 -11.30
C VAL A 204 -9.26 19.35 -11.72
N LEU A 205 -10.13 19.21 -10.72
CA LEU A 205 -11.56 19.50 -10.83
C LEU A 205 -11.80 20.99 -10.74
N ALA A 206 -12.70 21.51 -11.56
CA ALA A 206 -13.26 22.84 -11.39
C ALA A 206 -14.10 22.92 -10.09
N PRO A 207 -14.38 24.12 -9.56
CA PRO A 207 -15.22 24.29 -8.37
C PRO A 207 -16.58 23.60 -8.47
N GLU A 208 -17.28 23.76 -9.60
CA GLU A 208 -18.58 23.11 -9.83
C GLU A 208 -18.49 21.59 -9.94
N GLU A 209 -17.44 21.07 -10.60
CA GLU A 209 -17.21 19.62 -10.64
C GLU A 209 -16.97 19.07 -9.22
N THR A 210 -16.18 19.79 -8.42
CA THR A 210 -15.88 19.45 -7.03
C THR A 210 -17.16 19.38 -6.19
N LYS A 211 -18.05 20.37 -6.35
CA LYS A 211 -19.37 20.42 -5.69
C LYS A 211 -20.23 19.20 -6.06
N ARG A 212 -20.38 18.90 -7.36
CA ARG A 212 -21.15 17.73 -7.82
C ARG A 212 -20.61 16.40 -7.27
N VAL A 213 -19.29 16.25 -7.14
CA VAL A 213 -18.69 15.06 -6.50
C VAL A 213 -19.13 14.93 -5.04
N PHE A 214 -19.15 16.05 -4.29
CA PHE A 214 -19.57 16.01 -2.89
C PHE A 214 -21.06 15.70 -2.74
N GLU A 215 -21.93 16.29 -3.57
CA GLU A 215 -23.36 15.98 -3.59
C GLU A 215 -23.62 14.47 -3.80
N LYS A 216 -22.90 13.85 -4.75
CA LYS A 216 -23.00 12.41 -5.02
C LYS A 216 -22.37 11.52 -3.94
N LEU A 217 -21.44 12.04 -3.14
CA LEU A 217 -20.92 11.32 -1.96
C LEU A 217 -21.87 11.42 -0.75
N GLU A 218 -22.61 12.52 -0.65
CA GLU A 218 -23.55 12.77 0.44
C GLU A 218 -24.89 12.08 0.25
N SER A 219 -25.31 11.97 -1.00
CA SER A 219 -26.50 11.23 -1.42
C SER A 219 -26.10 10.12 -2.39
N PRO A 220 -25.40 9.07 -1.92
CA PRO A 220 -24.93 8.01 -2.78
C PRO A 220 -26.13 7.23 -3.35
N GLU A 221 -26.20 7.14 -4.69
CA GLU A 221 -27.19 6.29 -5.34
C GLU A 221 -26.90 4.82 -5.06
N PRO A 222 -27.89 4.02 -4.66
CA PRO A 222 -27.66 2.63 -4.29
C PRO A 222 -27.24 1.82 -5.53
N SER A 223 -26.08 1.19 -5.45
CA SER A 223 -25.58 0.34 -6.54
C SER A 223 -26.49 -0.89 -6.73
N PRO A 224 -26.47 -1.55 -7.91
CA PRO A 224 -27.24 -2.77 -8.14
C PRO A 224 -26.94 -3.88 -7.11
N GLU A 225 -25.72 -3.93 -6.58
CA GLU A 225 -25.33 -4.87 -5.51
C GLU A 225 -25.86 -4.45 -4.13
N ASP A 226 -25.90 -3.14 -3.84
CA ASP A 226 -26.41 -2.61 -2.57
C ASP A 226 -27.93 -2.80 -2.47
N ARG A 227 -28.65 -2.61 -3.59
CA ARG A 227 -30.09 -2.92 -3.70
C ARG A 227 -30.38 -4.40 -3.43
N ARG A 228 -29.53 -5.31 -3.91
CA ARG A 228 -29.66 -6.76 -3.66
C ARG A 228 -29.42 -7.14 -2.19
N LYS A 229 -28.66 -6.36 -1.44
CA LYS A 229 -28.31 -6.64 -0.03
C LYS A 229 -29.24 -5.94 0.98
N GLY A 230 -30.20 -5.13 0.53
CA GLY A 230 -31.10 -4.39 1.41
C GLY A 230 -30.39 -3.42 2.36
N GLN A 231 -29.19 -2.96 1.99
CA GLN A 231 -28.40 -2.07 2.84
C GLN A 231 -28.68 -0.61 2.46
N GLU A 232 -29.18 0.18 3.40
CA GLU A 232 -29.15 1.64 3.28
C GLU A 232 -27.71 2.11 3.16
N GLN A 233 -27.44 2.91 2.13
CA GLN A 233 -26.11 3.43 1.88
C GLN A 233 -25.88 4.66 2.76
N GLU A 234 -25.26 4.42 3.91
CA GLU A 234 -24.89 5.47 4.86
C GLU A 234 -23.91 6.48 4.22
N ASN A 235 -24.18 7.78 4.35
CA ASN A 235 -23.29 8.87 3.95
C ASN A 235 -22.03 8.87 4.83
N ARG A 236 -21.07 8.04 4.44
CA ARG A 236 -19.87 7.79 5.24
C ARG A 236 -18.68 8.65 4.85
N TYR A 237 -18.63 9.06 3.59
CA TYR A 237 -17.42 9.61 2.98
C TYR A 237 -17.55 11.07 2.53
N GLY A 238 -18.75 11.64 2.53
CA GLY A 238 -18.98 13.04 2.14
C GLY A 238 -18.17 14.02 3.00
N LEU A 239 -18.32 13.96 4.32
CA LEU A 239 -17.58 14.80 5.25
C LEU A 239 -16.05 14.62 5.12
N ALA A 240 -15.58 13.38 4.98
CA ALA A 240 -14.16 13.09 4.81
C ALA A 240 -13.60 13.67 3.50
N ALA A 241 -14.37 13.64 2.40
CA ALA A 241 -13.97 14.20 1.12
C ALA A 241 -13.94 15.73 1.13
N ARG A 242 -14.96 16.36 1.72
CA ARG A 242 -14.97 17.82 1.92
C ARG A 242 -13.84 18.29 2.82
N LEU A 243 -13.55 17.55 3.89
CA LEU A 243 -12.38 17.84 4.74
C LEU A 243 -11.08 17.64 3.97
N GLN A 244 -10.96 16.59 3.17
CA GLN A 244 -9.75 16.34 2.39
C GLN A 244 -9.45 17.48 1.42
N TYR A 245 -10.48 17.93 0.69
CA TYR A 245 -10.39 19.08 -0.19
C TYR A 245 -10.09 20.34 0.62
N GLY A 246 -10.94 20.73 1.56
CA GLY A 246 -10.83 22.01 2.24
C GLY A 246 -9.63 22.16 3.19
N ALA A 247 -9.00 21.07 3.62
CA ALA A 247 -7.76 21.07 4.42
C ALA A 247 -6.52 20.60 3.62
N GLY A 248 -6.68 20.30 2.33
CA GLY A 248 -5.59 19.86 1.46
C GLY A 248 -4.90 18.59 1.95
N LEU A 249 -5.60 17.61 2.52
CA LEU A 249 -5.00 16.43 3.15
C LEU A 249 -4.61 15.35 2.13
N ARG A 250 -3.49 14.63 2.37
CA ARG A 250 -3.23 13.36 1.68
C ARG A 250 -4.19 12.31 2.21
N LEU A 251 -4.53 11.31 1.40
CA LEU A 251 -5.39 10.20 1.82
C LEU A 251 -4.89 9.54 3.12
N SER A 252 -3.59 9.28 3.22
CA SER A 252 -3.00 8.66 4.41
C SER A 252 -3.08 9.53 5.66
N GLU A 253 -3.16 10.85 5.50
CA GLU A 253 -3.28 11.82 6.59
C GLU A 253 -4.74 11.88 7.03
N LEU A 254 -5.67 12.05 6.09
CA LEU A 254 -7.11 12.07 6.31
C LEU A 254 -7.58 10.84 7.12
N VAL A 255 -7.24 9.64 6.64
CA VAL A 255 -7.70 8.41 7.30
C VAL A 255 -7.06 8.21 8.68
N ARG A 256 -5.90 8.82 8.95
CA ARG A 256 -5.18 8.66 10.22
C ARG A 256 -5.44 9.78 11.21
N LEU A 257 -6.27 10.77 10.86
CA LEU A 257 -6.63 11.85 11.78
C LEU A 257 -7.22 11.28 13.06
N ARG A 258 -6.73 11.82 14.18
CA ARG A 258 -7.25 11.53 15.52
C ARG A 258 -8.08 12.71 16.01
N ILE A 259 -8.87 12.48 17.06
CA ILE A 259 -9.72 13.53 17.65
C ILE A 259 -8.88 14.75 18.06
N LYS A 260 -7.75 14.54 18.76
CA LYS A 260 -6.84 15.61 19.20
C LYS A 260 -6.15 16.39 18.07
N ASP A 261 -6.21 15.88 16.85
CA ASP A 261 -5.57 16.51 15.70
C ASP A 261 -6.47 17.60 15.10
N VAL A 262 -7.73 17.68 15.53
CA VAL A 262 -8.73 18.66 15.07
C VAL A 262 -8.95 19.71 16.16
N ASP A 263 -8.64 20.97 15.87
CA ASP A 263 -8.96 22.10 16.73
C ASP A 263 -10.07 22.93 16.09
N LEU A 264 -11.31 22.69 16.55
CA LEU A 264 -12.50 23.37 16.04
C LEU A 264 -12.56 24.86 16.41
N GLN A 265 -11.91 25.26 17.50
CA GLN A 265 -11.91 26.64 17.96
C GLN A 265 -10.90 27.47 17.18
N ARG A 266 -9.68 26.95 17.02
CA ARG A 266 -8.62 27.60 16.23
C ARG A 266 -8.83 27.45 14.73
N GLY A 267 -9.70 26.55 14.29
CA GLY A 267 -9.92 26.30 12.87
C GLY A 267 -8.71 25.67 12.20
N THR A 268 -8.04 24.73 12.87
CA THR A 268 -6.84 24.06 12.35
C THR A 268 -6.91 22.55 12.45
N VAL A 269 -6.21 21.88 11.55
CA VAL A 269 -5.94 20.44 11.61
C VAL A 269 -4.43 20.24 11.72
N THR A 270 -3.98 19.51 12.73
CA THR A 270 -2.58 19.15 12.91
C THR A 270 -2.31 17.78 12.31
N VAL A 271 -1.55 17.73 11.22
CA VAL A 271 -1.14 16.46 10.62
C VAL A 271 0.17 16.00 11.25
N ARG A 272 0.09 14.89 11.98
CA ARG A 272 1.24 14.30 12.68
C ARG A 272 1.95 13.24 11.86
N LEU A 273 3.27 13.15 12.01
CA LEU A 273 4.12 12.17 11.33
C LEU A 273 3.88 12.17 9.80
N GLY A 274 3.88 13.37 9.21
CA GLY A 274 3.82 13.56 7.77
C GLY A 274 5.05 13.01 7.04
N LYS A 275 5.24 13.39 5.78
CA LYS A 275 6.44 13.01 5.02
C LYS A 275 7.69 13.45 5.80
N GLY A 276 8.66 12.55 5.93
CA GLY A 276 9.89 12.81 6.70
C GLY A 276 9.71 12.77 8.23
N GLY A 277 8.54 12.39 8.74
CA GLY A 277 8.26 12.34 10.18
C GLY A 277 7.99 13.73 10.80
N LYS A 278 7.77 14.75 9.97
CA LYS A 278 7.48 16.12 10.41
C LYS A 278 5.99 16.34 10.62
N ASP A 279 5.67 17.07 11.67
CA ASP A 279 4.32 17.58 11.91
C ASP A 279 4.11 18.87 11.09
N ARG A 280 2.87 19.13 10.69
CA ARG A 280 2.47 20.43 10.14
C ARG A 280 1.03 20.75 10.53
N GLN A 281 0.66 22.00 10.40
CA GLN A 281 -0.73 22.44 10.52
C GLN A 281 -1.30 22.81 9.15
N THR A 282 -2.59 22.61 9.00
CA THR A 282 -3.38 23.05 7.85
C THR A 282 -4.69 23.67 8.33
N VAL A 283 -5.39 24.33 7.43
CA VAL A 283 -6.67 24.99 7.68
C VAL A 283 -7.78 23.97 7.91
N LEU A 284 -8.74 24.31 8.78
CA LEU A 284 -10.01 23.61 8.92
C LEU A 284 -11.11 24.50 8.31
N PRO A 285 -11.87 24.01 7.32
CA PRO A 285 -12.96 24.81 6.74
C PRO A 285 -14.03 25.15 7.77
N GLN A 286 -14.32 26.44 7.96
CA GLN A 286 -15.31 26.90 8.94
C GLN A 286 -16.69 26.28 8.71
N SER A 287 -17.08 26.08 7.45
CA SER A 287 -18.34 25.45 7.06
C SER A 287 -18.48 23.99 7.53
N LEU A 288 -17.38 23.31 7.87
CA LEU A 288 -17.41 21.92 8.35
C LEU A 288 -17.39 21.81 9.88
N ARG A 289 -17.33 22.93 10.61
CA ARG A 289 -17.10 22.91 12.07
C ARG A 289 -18.19 22.14 12.83
N GLU A 290 -19.46 22.39 12.52
CA GLU A 290 -20.60 21.73 13.19
C GLU A 290 -20.67 20.24 12.83
N GLU A 291 -20.47 19.90 11.56
CA GLU A 291 -20.47 18.51 11.11
C GLU A 291 -19.29 17.70 11.67
N LEU A 292 -18.13 18.34 11.84
CA LEU A 292 -16.97 17.73 12.49
C LEU A 292 -17.21 17.54 13.99
N ALA A 293 -17.87 18.47 14.67
CA ALA A 293 -18.28 18.29 16.06
C ALA A 293 -19.21 17.07 16.19
N ALA A 294 -20.25 17.00 15.36
CA ALA A 294 -21.14 15.84 15.32
C ALA A 294 -20.40 14.53 14.97
N GLN A 295 -19.38 14.58 14.10
CA GLN A 295 -18.54 13.43 13.80
C GLN A 295 -17.68 12.98 14.98
N ILE A 296 -17.15 13.92 15.76
CA ILE A 296 -16.41 13.62 17.00
C ILE A 296 -17.34 12.92 18.00
N ASP A 297 -18.59 13.37 18.13
CA ASP A 297 -19.57 12.72 19.01
C ASP A 297 -19.96 11.33 18.51
N ARG A 298 -20.14 11.14 17.20
CA ARG A 298 -20.32 9.78 16.62
C ARG A 298 -19.12 8.88 16.90
N ALA A 299 -17.90 9.41 16.80
CA ALA A 299 -16.69 8.66 17.11
C ALA A 299 -16.61 8.31 18.61
N ARG A 300 -17.14 9.17 19.49
CA ARG A 300 -17.22 8.93 20.93
C ARG A 300 -18.07 7.72 21.26
N VAL A 301 -19.26 7.61 20.67
CA VAL A 301 -20.15 6.45 20.87
C VAL A 301 -19.44 5.16 20.45
N VAL A 302 -18.74 5.16 19.31
CA VAL A 302 -17.99 3.98 18.86
C VAL A 302 -16.84 3.64 19.82
N TRP A 303 -16.15 4.65 20.32
CA TRP A 303 -15.07 4.49 21.29
C TRP A 303 -15.57 3.93 22.63
N GLU A 304 -16.69 4.44 23.16
CA GLU A 304 -17.33 3.95 24.38
C GLU A 304 -17.71 2.47 24.25
N ASN A 305 -18.34 2.09 23.13
CA ASN A 305 -18.64 0.69 22.82
C ASN A 305 -17.38 -0.18 22.74
N ASP A 306 -16.30 0.31 22.12
CA ASP A 306 -15.01 -0.38 22.09
C ASP A 306 -14.41 -0.54 23.50
N ARG A 307 -14.69 0.42 24.38
CA ARG A 307 -14.22 0.38 25.77
C ARG A 307 -14.97 -0.63 26.61
N GLU A 308 -16.30 -0.64 26.50
CA GLU A 308 -17.17 -1.62 27.16
C GLU A 308 -16.86 -3.05 26.69
N ALA A 309 -16.57 -3.23 25.40
CA ALA A 309 -16.15 -4.51 24.83
C ALA A 309 -14.72 -4.95 25.23
N GLY A 310 -14.00 -4.16 26.03
CA GLY A 310 -12.67 -4.53 26.56
C GLY A 310 -11.56 -4.54 25.50
N LEU A 311 -11.68 -3.81 24.39
CA LEU A 311 -10.66 -3.82 23.33
C LEU A 311 -9.34 -3.16 23.78
N ALA A 312 -8.21 -3.51 23.17
CA ALA A 312 -6.89 -2.97 23.55
C ALA A 312 -6.64 -1.50 23.12
N GLY A 313 -7.66 -0.80 22.63
CA GLY A 313 -7.54 0.55 22.09
C GLY A 313 -6.96 0.61 20.67
N VAL A 314 -6.69 1.81 20.17
CA VAL A 314 -6.23 2.05 18.79
C VAL A 314 -4.75 1.75 18.60
N TYR A 315 -4.32 1.64 17.35
CA TYR A 315 -2.89 1.51 17.04
C TYR A 315 -2.09 2.77 17.41
N LEU A 316 -0.95 2.57 18.06
CA LEU A 316 0.06 3.60 18.33
C LEU A 316 1.43 3.12 17.82
N PRO A 317 2.22 4.00 17.17
CA PRO A 317 3.51 3.61 16.61
C PRO A 317 4.60 3.42 17.67
N GLY A 318 5.21 2.22 17.69
CA GLY A 318 6.53 1.95 18.29
C GLY A 318 6.78 2.56 19.66
N ALA A 319 7.73 3.50 19.73
CA ALA A 319 8.13 4.16 20.98
C ALA A 319 6.98 4.91 21.69
N LEU A 320 6.00 5.41 20.93
CA LEU A 320 4.86 6.13 21.48
C LEU A 320 3.95 5.20 22.29
N ALA A 321 3.67 4.01 21.76
CA ALA A 321 2.89 2.99 22.45
C ALA A 321 3.56 2.56 23.77
N ARG A 322 4.89 2.44 23.77
CA ARG A 322 5.67 2.10 24.97
C ARG A 322 5.64 3.22 26.02
N LYS A 323 5.79 4.47 25.58
CA LYS A 323 5.84 5.63 26.47
C LYS A 323 4.47 5.98 27.06
N PHE A 324 3.40 5.85 26.29
CA PHE A 324 2.04 6.23 26.69
C PHE A 324 1.09 5.03 26.59
N ARG A 325 1.18 4.11 27.56
CA ARG A 325 0.43 2.84 27.50
C ARG A 325 -1.09 3.02 27.45
N ARG A 326 -1.63 4.00 28.19
CA ARG A 326 -3.08 4.29 28.22
C ARG A 326 -3.56 5.17 27.07
N ALA A 327 -2.66 5.78 26.30
CA ALA A 327 -3.04 6.64 25.18
C ALA A 327 -3.74 5.87 24.05
N ALA A 328 -3.54 4.56 23.93
CA ALA A 328 -4.27 3.76 22.95
C ALA A 328 -5.77 3.70 23.28
N GLU A 329 -6.11 3.82 24.56
CA GLU A 329 -7.47 3.65 25.07
C GLU A 329 -8.19 4.97 25.30
N SER A 330 -7.49 6.10 25.27
CA SER A 330 -8.10 7.40 25.52
C SER A 330 -8.72 8.01 24.26
N PHE A 331 -9.80 8.77 24.46
CA PHE A 331 -10.63 9.26 23.37
C PHE A 331 -9.90 10.23 22.43
N GLU A 332 -9.00 11.06 22.96
CA GLU A 332 -8.27 12.05 22.19
C GLU A 332 -7.35 11.42 21.13
N TRP A 333 -6.94 10.16 21.33
CA TRP A 333 -6.15 9.39 20.38
C TRP A 333 -6.97 8.54 19.43
N PHE A 334 -8.28 8.44 19.65
CA PHE A 334 -9.19 7.68 18.80
C PHE A 334 -9.27 8.27 17.39
N TRP A 335 -9.69 7.45 16.43
CA TRP A 335 -9.81 7.88 15.03
C TRP A 335 -10.97 8.84 14.85
N LEU A 336 -10.77 9.93 14.10
CA LEU A 336 -11.87 10.81 13.69
C LEU A 336 -12.89 10.06 12.81
N PHE A 337 -12.38 9.16 11.97
CA PHE A 337 -13.17 8.32 11.07
C PHE A 337 -12.89 6.83 11.33
N PRO A 338 -13.54 6.22 12.34
CA PRO A 338 -13.32 4.81 12.66
C PRO A 338 -13.86 3.85 11.57
N ALA A 339 -13.27 2.66 11.50
CA ALA A 339 -13.80 1.54 10.73
C ALA A 339 -15.12 1.04 11.37
N ARG A 340 -15.98 0.41 10.55
CA ARG A 340 -17.27 -0.14 11.04
C ARG A 340 -17.04 -1.38 11.91
N GLN A 341 -16.06 -2.18 11.52
CA GLN A 341 -15.70 -3.41 12.20
C GLN A 341 -14.28 -3.30 12.76
N THR A 342 -14.03 -4.05 13.82
CA THR A 342 -12.69 -4.28 14.35
C THR A 342 -11.91 -5.20 13.42
N SER A 343 -10.59 -5.13 13.49
CA SER A 343 -9.69 -5.99 12.73
C SER A 343 -8.51 -6.41 13.59
N VAL A 344 -7.95 -7.57 13.30
CA VAL A 344 -6.69 -8.00 13.92
C VAL A 344 -5.56 -7.16 13.35
N ASP A 345 -4.81 -6.48 14.22
CA ASP A 345 -3.59 -5.79 13.82
C ASP A 345 -2.55 -6.81 13.38
N PRO A 346 -2.11 -6.80 12.11
CA PRO A 346 -1.18 -7.81 11.60
C PRO A 346 0.24 -7.69 12.16
N GLU A 347 0.61 -6.57 12.80
CA GLU A 347 1.93 -6.45 13.44
C GLU A 347 1.93 -6.97 14.89
N SER A 348 0.82 -6.80 15.62
CA SER A 348 0.72 -7.20 17.03
C SER A 348 -0.16 -8.41 17.31
N GLY A 349 -0.96 -8.86 16.35
CA GLY A 349 -1.98 -9.91 16.53
C GLY A 349 -3.19 -9.47 17.37
N VAL A 350 -3.25 -8.21 17.79
CA VAL A 350 -4.27 -7.71 18.72
C VAL A 350 -5.51 -7.25 17.96
N LEU A 351 -6.68 -7.71 18.40
CA LEU A 351 -7.98 -7.21 17.90
C LEU A 351 -8.19 -5.76 18.35
N ARG A 352 -8.38 -4.86 17.38
CA ARG A 352 -8.60 -3.44 17.66
C ARG A 352 -9.41 -2.76 16.56
N ARG A 353 -9.95 -1.58 16.84
CA ARG A 353 -10.57 -0.74 15.82
C ARG A 353 -9.52 0.05 15.05
N HIS A 354 -9.58 -0.07 13.73
CA HIS A 354 -8.77 0.71 12.82
C HIS A 354 -9.56 1.92 12.31
N HIS A 355 -8.90 2.85 11.64
CA HIS A 355 -9.59 3.85 10.84
C HIS A 355 -10.22 3.22 9.59
N PHE A 356 -11.20 3.90 8.97
CA PHE A 356 -11.77 3.46 7.70
C PHE A 356 -10.72 3.24 6.60
N HIS A 357 -10.98 2.30 5.70
CA HIS A 357 -10.01 1.90 4.68
C HIS A 357 -9.97 2.88 3.50
N GLY A 358 -8.80 3.49 3.28
CA GLY A 358 -8.59 4.43 2.17
C GLY A 358 -8.85 3.86 0.78
N LYS A 359 -8.77 2.53 0.58
CA LYS A 359 -9.15 1.89 -0.70
C LYS A 359 -10.64 2.05 -0.95
N VAL A 360 -11.49 1.76 0.04
CA VAL A 360 -12.95 1.88 -0.08
C VAL A 360 -13.36 3.33 -0.30
N TYR A 361 -12.70 4.25 0.41
CA TYR A 361 -12.89 5.69 0.21
C TYR A 361 -12.53 6.16 -1.21
N ASN A 362 -11.38 5.73 -1.77
CA ASN A 362 -11.02 6.05 -3.15
C ASN A 362 -12.03 5.49 -4.16
N GLU A 363 -12.52 4.27 -3.96
CA GLU A 363 -13.57 3.70 -4.83
C GLU A 363 -14.88 4.49 -4.72
N ALA A 364 -15.24 4.98 -3.52
CA ALA A 364 -16.39 5.85 -3.35
C ALA A 364 -16.24 7.18 -4.11
N ILE A 365 -15.07 7.83 -4.05
CA ILE A 365 -14.79 9.04 -4.85
C ILE A 365 -14.94 8.77 -6.34
N LYS A 366 -14.37 7.67 -6.84
CA LYS A 366 -14.47 7.32 -8.26
C LYS A 366 -15.92 7.13 -8.69
N ARG A 367 -16.71 6.40 -7.90
CA ARG A 367 -18.14 6.19 -8.18
C ARG A 367 -18.91 7.50 -8.18
N ALA A 368 -18.66 8.37 -7.20
CA ALA A 368 -19.30 9.68 -7.13
C ALA A 368 -18.95 10.57 -8.32
N ALA A 369 -17.69 10.55 -8.78
CA ALA A 369 -17.28 11.29 -9.97
C ALA A 369 -17.96 10.78 -11.25
N VAL A 370 -18.09 9.46 -11.40
CA VAL A 370 -18.84 8.86 -12.52
C VAL A 370 -20.31 9.26 -12.45
N ALA A 371 -20.95 9.18 -11.27
CA ALA A 371 -22.33 9.59 -11.08
C ALA A 371 -22.56 11.10 -11.28
N ALA A 372 -21.52 11.92 -11.07
CA ALA A 372 -21.52 13.36 -11.32
C ALA A 372 -21.28 13.74 -12.80
N GLY A 373 -21.15 12.75 -13.69
CA GLY A 373 -20.88 12.95 -15.12
C GLY A 373 -19.50 13.54 -15.40
N ILE A 374 -18.51 13.26 -14.55
CA ILE A 374 -17.15 13.78 -14.71
C ILE A 374 -16.28 12.76 -15.45
N GLU A 375 -15.82 13.14 -16.64
CA GLU A 375 -14.99 12.27 -17.49
C GLU A 375 -13.54 12.18 -17.00
N LYS A 376 -13.07 13.18 -16.23
CA LYS A 376 -11.73 13.22 -15.65
C LYS A 376 -11.52 12.03 -14.70
N ARG A 377 -10.30 11.49 -14.66
CA ARG A 377 -9.94 10.44 -13.70
C ARG A 377 -9.81 11.00 -12.28
N VAL A 378 -10.92 11.02 -11.54
CA VAL A 378 -10.96 11.54 -10.17
C VAL A 378 -10.45 10.52 -9.16
N THR A 379 -9.53 10.94 -8.30
CA THR A 379 -9.04 10.17 -7.16
C THR A 379 -8.91 11.09 -5.94
N SER A 380 -8.61 10.57 -4.76
CA SER A 380 -8.30 11.42 -3.59
C SER A 380 -7.15 12.41 -3.83
N HIS A 381 -6.23 12.13 -4.77
CA HIS A 381 -5.20 13.08 -5.16
C HIS A 381 -5.77 14.26 -5.98
N ALA A 382 -6.79 14.02 -6.81
CA ALA A 382 -7.43 15.10 -7.58
C ALA A 382 -8.06 16.14 -6.64
N LEU A 383 -8.70 15.73 -5.55
CA LEU A 383 -9.24 16.66 -4.54
C LEU A 383 -8.15 17.54 -3.92
N ARG A 384 -6.99 16.96 -3.60
CA ARG A 384 -5.85 17.70 -3.05
C ARG A 384 -5.22 18.63 -4.08
N HIS A 385 -5.14 18.20 -5.35
CA HIS A 385 -4.64 19.03 -6.44
C HIS A 385 -5.58 20.22 -6.68
N SER A 386 -6.89 19.99 -6.73
CA SER A 386 -7.91 21.04 -6.80
C SER A 386 -7.80 22.04 -5.66
N PHE A 387 -7.63 21.58 -4.42
CA PHE A 387 -7.41 22.50 -3.30
C PHE A 387 -6.22 23.45 -3.54
N ALA A 388 -5.08 22.89 -3.94
CA ALA A 388 -3.87 23.69 -4.17
C ALA A 388 -4.04 24.66 -5.33
N THR A 389 -4.61 24.19 -6.45
CA THR A 389 -4.88 25.00 -7.63
C THR A 389 -5.88 26.12 -7.34
N HIS A 390 -6.99 25.83 -6.64
CA HIS A 390 -7.99 26.84 -6.29
C HIS A 390 -7.44 27.88 -5.30
N LEU A 391 -6.57 27.49 -4.35
CA LEU A 391 -5.88 28.47 -3.50
C LEU A 391 -4.97 29.39 -4.31
N LEU A 392 -4.24 28.83 -5.26
CA LEU A 392 -3.36 29.59 -6.15
C LEU A 392 -4.15 30.54 -7.05
N GLU A 393 -5.27 30.08 -7.62
CA GLU A 393 -6.21 30.88 -8.43
C GLU A 393 -6.88 31.99 -7.59
N ALA A 394 -7.10 31.75 -6.30
CA ALA A 394 -7.58 32.76 -5.35
C ALA A 394 -6.48 33.75 -4.89
N GLY A 395 -5.25 33.64 -5.42
CA GLY A 395 -4.15 34.56 -5.14
C GLY A 395 -3.29 34.18 -3.93
N THR A 396 -3.43 32.98 -3.39
CA THR A 396 -2.54 32.49 -2.31
C THR A 396 -1.15 32.24 -2.87
N ASP A 397 -0.12 32.75 -2.19
CA ASP A 397 1.26 32.57 -2.65
C ASP A 397 1.72 31.11 -2.56
N LEU A 398 2.66 30.75 -3.44
CA LEU A 398 3.14 29.38 -3.58
C LEU A 398 3.81 28.85 -2.30
N ARG A 399 4.43 29.72 -1.49
CA ARG A 399 5.11 29.32 -0.26
C ARG A 399 4.10 28.96 0.83
N THR A 400 3.04 29.73 0.98
CA THR A 400 1.92 29.40 1.87
C THR A 400 1.28 28.07 1.47
N ILE A 401 1.03 27.84 0.17
CA ILE A 401 0.51 26.55 -0.32
C ILE A 401 1.48 25.42 -0.02
N GLN A 402 2.80 25.62 -0.20
CA GLN A 402 3.83 24.63 0.11
C GLN A 402 3.77 24.20 1.59
N GLU A 403 3.63 25.16 2.50
CA GLU A 403 3.59 24.93 3.94
C GLU A 403 2.33 24.17 4.37
N ILE A 404 1.15 24.61 3.91
CA ILE A 404 -0.15 23.96 4.16
C ILE A 404 -0.14 22.50 3.66
N LEU A 405 0.38 22.28 2.46
CA LEU A 405 0.49 20.95 1.86
C LEU A 405 1.62 20.11 2.50
N GLY A 406 2.59 20.73 3.16
CA GLY A 406 3.77 20.05 3.70
C GLY A 406 4.60 19.41 2.60
N HIS A 407 4.97 20.21 1.59
CA HIS A 407 5.92 19.82 0.56
C HIS A 407 7.34 20.22 0.99
N GLU A 408 8.23 19.23 1.09
CA GLU A 408 9.63 19.48 1.45
C GLU A 408 10.38 20.28 0.37
N ASP A 409 9.99 20.09 -0.89
CA ASP A 409 10.59 20.74 -2.06
C ASP A 409 9.53 21.59 -2.76
N ILE A 410 9.87 22.85 -3.05
CA ILE A 410 9.00 23.81 -3.74
C ILE A 410 8.65 23.32 -5.14
N ASN A 411 9.55 22.59 -5.81
CA ASN A 411 9.31 22.00 -7.13
C ASN A 411 8.06 21.09 -7.14
N THR A 412 7.70 20.51 -5.99
CA THR A 412 6.47 19.69 -5.87
C THR A 412 5.20 20.56 -5.91
N THR A 413 5.28 21.80 -5.44
CA THR A 413 4.19 22.77 -5.44
C THR A 413 4.12 23.54 -6.75
N GLU A 414 5.25 23.82 -7.39
CA GLU A 414 5.32 24.49 -8.71
C GLU A 414 4.53 23.77 -9.79
N ILE A 415 4.31 22.46 -9.66
CA ILE A 415 3.45 21.69 -10.58
C ILE A 415 2.05 22.32 -10.72
N TYR A 416 1.54 22.99 -9.67
CA TYR A 416 0.24 23.68 -9.72
C TYR A 416 0.24 24.94 -10.57
N LEU A 417 1.39 25.59 -10.79
CA LEU A 417 1.49 26.75 -11.70
C LEU A 417 1.12 26.38 -13.13
N HIS A 418 1.35 25.12 -13.53
CA HIS A 418 1.00 24.65 -14.86
C HIS A 418 -0.51 24.38 -15.05
N VAL A 419 -1.27 24.29 -13.95
CA VAL A 419 -2.70 23.96 -13.99
C VAL A 419 -3.57 25.10 -13.51
N ALA A 420 -3.03 26.00 -12.67
CA ALA A 420 -3.71 27.21 -12.27
C ALA A 420 -3.93 28.08 -13.48
N THR A 421 -5.17 28.06 -13.92
CA THR A 421 -5.63 28.81 -15.05
C THR A 421 -6.53 29.90 -14.51
N GLY A 422 -6.13 31.17 -14.62
CA GLY A 422 -6.98 32.30 -14.26
C GLY A 422 -8.29 32.31 -15.09
N ALA A 423 -9.07 33.38 -14.97
CA ALA A 423 -10.42 33.49 -15.53
C ALA A 423 -10.59 33.06 -17.02
N ASN A 424 -9.51 33.04 -17.82
CA ASN A 424 -9.48 32.61 -19.23
C ASN A 424 -8.43 31.51 -19.52
N GLY A 425 -8.27 30.49 -18.68
CA GLY A 425 -7.18 29.55 -18.94
C GLY A 425 -5.85 30.18 -18.49
N LEU A 426 -4.91 30.42 -19.41
CA LEU A 426 -3.58 30.95 -19.11
C LEU A 426 -3.54 32.48 -18.87
N GLY A 427 -4.69 33.13 -18.65
CA GLY A 427 -4.76 34.59 -18.58
C GLY A 427 -4.56 35.28 -19.93
N VAL A 428 -4.69 34.53 -21.03
CA VAL A 428 -4.58 35.02 -22.41
C VAL A 428 -5.89 34.70 -23.12
N MET A 429 -6.51 35.69 -23.78
CA MET A 429 -7.69 35.44 -24.62
C MET A 429 -7.29 34.69 -25.89
N SER A 430 -8.07 33.68 -26.27
CA SER A 430 -7.85 33.00 -27.55
C SER A 430 -8.06 33.99 -28.69
N PRO A 431 -7.20 34.00 -29.72
CA PRO A 431 -7.46 34.79 -30.92
C PRO A 431 -8.84 34.52 -31.53
N LEU A 432 -9.37 33.30 -31.40
CA LEU A 432 -10.72 32.94 -31.87
C LEU A 432 -11.82 33.74 -31.15
N ASP A 433 -11.67 33.95 -29.84
CA ASP A 433 -12.64 34.70 -29.03
C ASP A 433 -12.64 36.19 -29.39
N LEU A 434 -11.52 36.70 -29.90
CA LEU A 434 -11.39 38.07 -30.38
C LEU A 434 -12.08 38.30 -31.74
N VAL A 435 -12.22 37.26 -32.57
CA VAL A 435 -12.88 37.35 -33.88
C VAL A 435 -14.34 36.91 -33.85
N ALA A 436 -14.74 36.07 -32.88
CA ALA A 436 -16.12 35.62 -32.72
C ALA A 436 -17.04 36.66 -32.04
N GLY A 437 -16.45 37.69 -31.41
CA GLY A 437 -17.17 38.83 -30.81
C GLY A 437 -17.34 40.04 -31.72
N GLY A 438 -17.10 39.91 -33.03
CA GLY A 438 -17.18 40.98 -34.04
C GLY A 438 -18.43 40.92 -34.91
#